data_AF-F2NAI6-F1
#
_entry.id   AF-F2NAI6-F1
#
_cell.length_a   1.000
_cell.length_b   1.000
_cell.length_c   1.000
_cell.angle_alpha   90.00
_cell.angle_beta   90.00
_cell.angle_gamma   90.00
#
_symmetry.space_group_name_H-M   'P 1'
#
loop_
_entity.id
_entity.type
_entity.pdbx_description
1 polymer ?
#
loop_
_entity_poly.entity_id
_entity_poly.type
_entity_poly.pdbx_seq_one_letter_code
_entity_poly.pdbx_strand_id
1 'polypeptide(L)'
;MALARREARFIKFIIATAVVIAIVAAGWLGYRHLQDQKTEREKQAFNTVYDPGQTAELDAAKDESCVLPSSKEPYAAGLGFVWTGTLEVAVENAEIYDSFKASGLAASHAGDSFRSDKQHPFLVCKVHIKNKNAVPQDESSRTKQKCFNISFLNLMPAGEVAYFDGTMEGASEQERWDFKLAPGAEQTYTVGFALEGSRSIQLKDIRLTAAISPDAYGKYSFTLNITDHRTKERA
;
A
#
# COMPACT_ATOMS: atom_id res chain seq x y z
N MET A 1 22.82 -67.04 17.75
CA MET A 1 22.83 -65.92 18.73
C MET A 1 23.54 -64.64 18.25
N ALA A 2 24.54 -64.67 17.37
CA ALA A 2 25.25 -63.46 16.92
C ALA A 2 24.42 -62.54 15.99
N LEU A 3 23.50 -63.10 15.17
CA LEU A 3 22.63 -62.33 14.27
C LEU A 3 21.65 -61.42 15.03
N ALA A 4 20.96 -61.96 16.05
CA ALA A 4 19.97 -61.24 16.86
C ALA A 4 20.57 -60.03 17.62
N ARG A 5 21.84 -60.10 18.04
CA ARG A 5 22.55 -58.97 18.68
C ARG A 5 22.98 -57.89 17.69
N ARG A 6 23.07 -58.20 16.40
CA ARG A 6 23.42 -57.24 15.33
C ARG A 6 22.16 -56.50 14.88
N GLU A 7 21.04 -57.22 14.74
CA GLU A 7 19.71 -56.65 14.45
C GLU A 7 19.22 -55.72 15.58
N ALA A 8 19.35 -56.14 16.84
CA ALA A 8 18.97 -55.30 17.97
C ALA A 8 19.81 -54.01 18.08
N ARG A 9 21.09 -54.03 17.65
CA ARG A 9 21.93 -52.83 17.58
C ARG A 9 21.56 -51.93 16.41
N PHE A 10 21.18 -52.52 15.28
CA PHE A 10 20.73 -51.78 14.10
C PHE A 10 19.39 -51.06 14.34
N ILE A 11 18.43 -51.73 14.98
CA ILE A 11 17.14 -51.13 15.36
C ILE A 11 17.34 -49.97 16.35
N LYS A 12 18.19 -50.13 17.37
CA LYS A 12 18.52 -49.05 18.32
C LYS A 12 19.19 -47.86 17.62
N PHE A 13 20.03 -48.10 16.62
CA PHE A 13 20.64 -47.04 15.82
C PHE A 13 19.59 -46.28 15.01
N ILE A 14 18.68 -46.97 14.31
CA ILE A 14 17.59 -46.34 13.55
C ILE A 14 16.71 -45.48 14.47
N ILE A 15 16.34 -45.99 15.65
CA ILE A 15 15.53 -45.25 16.62
C ILE A 15 16.28 -44.00 17.10
N ALA A 16 17.56 -44.13 17.45
CA ALA A 16 18.38 -42.99 17.87
C ALA A 16 18.50 -41.93 16.77
N THR A 17 18.72 -42.34 15.51
CA THR A 17 18.78 -41.42 14.36
C THR A 17 17.43 -40.74 14.12
N ALA A 18 16.31 -41.47 14.20
CA ALA A 18 14.98 -40.90 14.05
C ALA A 18 14.66 -39.85 15.13
N VAL A 19 15.06 -40.10 16.38
CA VAL A 19 14.92 -39.14 17.49
C VAL A 19 15.75 -37.88 17.22
N VAL A 20 17.00 -38.03 16.76
CA VAL A 20 17.86 -36.87 16.43
C VAL A 20 17.26 -36.04 15.29
N ILE A 21 16.75 -36.68 14.24
CA ILE A 21 16.10 -35.99 13.11
C ILE A 21 14.85 -35.23 13.59
N ALA A 22 14.03 -35.84 14.44
CA ALA A 22 12.83 -35.20 14.99
C ALA A 22 13.17 -33.96 15.82
N ILE A 23 14.24 -34.02 16.64
CA ILE A 23 14.71 -32.88 17.45
C ILE A 23 15.21 -31.74 16.54
N VAL A 24 16.00 -32.05 15.52
CA VAL A 24 16.52 -31.04 14.58
C VAL A 24 15.38 -30.40 13.78
N ALA A 25 14.41 -31.19 13.30
CA ALA A 25 13.25 -30.68 12.57
C ALA A 25 12.37 -29.78 13.46
N ALA A 26 12.11 -30.19 14.71
CA ALA A 26 11.37 -29.38 15.67
C ALA A 26 12.09 -28.06 16.00
N GLY A 27 13.41 -28.11 16.18
CA GLY A 27 14.24 -26.92 16.39
C GLY A 27 14.22 -25.95 15.21
N TRP A 28 14.29 -26.48 13.98
CA TRP A 28 14.23 -25.67 12.76
C TRP A 28 12.85 -25.04 12.53
N LEU A 29 11.77 -25.79 12.75
CA LEU A 29 10.39 -25.27 12.67
C LEU A 29 10.12 -24.21 13.74
N GLY A 30 10.57 -24.44 14.98
CA GLY A 30 10.47 -23.45 16.06
C GLY A 30 11.24 -22.17 15.77
N TYR A 31 12.46 -22.30 15.22
CA TYR A 31 13.26 -21.15 14.78
C TYR A 31 12.58 -20.36 13.66
N ARG A 32 12.02 -21.04 12.66
CA ARG A 32 11.23 -20.38 11.60
C ARG A 32 10.02 -19.65 12.16
N HIS A 33 9.25 -20.30 13.03
CA HIS A 33 8.06 -19.69 13.60
C HIS A 33 8.38 -18.42 14.42
N LEU A 34 9.49 -18.41 15.16
CA LEU A 34 9.95 -17.22 15.89
C LEU A 34 10.41 -16.10 14.95
N GLN A 35 11.09 -16.43 13.85
CA GLN A 35 11.45 -15.45 12.82
C GLN A 35 10.20 -14.86 12.16
N ASP A 36 9.24 -15.69 11.77
CA ASP A 36 7.99 -15.25 11.16
C ASP A 36 7.20 -14.34 12.10
N GLN A 37 7.08 -14.69 13.39
CA GLN A 37 6.43 -13.82 14.38
C GLN A 37 7.17 -12.49 14.58
N LYS A 38 8.50 -12.49 14.57
CA LYS A 38 9.30 -11.28 14.69
C LYS A 38 9.06 -10.37 13.49
N THR A 39 9.12 -10.90 12.28
CA THR A 39 8.84 -10.17 11.04
C THR A 39 7.42 -9.62 11.02
N GLU A 40 6.41 -10.38 11.43
CA GLU A 40 5.02 -9.89 11.49
C GLU A 40 4.83 -8.79 12.55
N ARG A 41 5.47 -8.88 13.71
CA ARG A 41 5.46 -7.80 14.71
C ARG A 41 6.16 -6.54 14.22
N GLU A 42 7.28 -6.68 13.52
CA GLU A 42 8.01 -5.56 12.93
C GLU A 42 7.20 -4.90 11.81
N LYS A 43 6.48 -5.67 10.98
CA LYS A 43 5.51 -5.13 10.01
C LYS A 43 4.35 -4.41 10.69
N GLN A 44 3.79 -4.97 11.77
CA GLN A 44 2.71 -4.33 12.52
C GLN A 44 3.17 -3.04 13.22
N ALA A 45 4.41 -3.02 13.74
CA ALA A 45 5.00 -1.83 14.35
C ALA A 45 5.39 -0.76 13.34
N PHE A 46 5.63 -1.14 12.07
CA PHE A 46 5.91 -0.23 10.97
C PHE A 46 4.66 0.53 10.53
N ASN A 47 3.47 -0.03 10.74
CA ASN A 47 2.21 0.53 10.29
C ASN A 47 1.66 1.58 11.27
N THR A 48 1.83 2.86 10.94
CA THR A 48 1.10 3.92 11.62
C THR A 48 -0.27 4.08 10.97
N VAL A 49 -1.31 3.84 11.75
CA VAL A 49 -2.70 4.01 11.32
C VAL A 49 -3.19 5.38 11.78
N TYR A 50 -3.64 6.17 10.82
CA TYR A 50 -4.23 7.49 11.02
C TYR A 50 -5.75 7.36 10.93
N ASP A 51 -6.44 7.90 11.92
CA ASP A 51 -7.91 7.99 11.91
C ASP A 51 -8.37 9.03 10.86
N PRO A 52 -9.64 8.98 10.41
CA PRO A 52 -10.18 9.96 9.46
C PRO A 52 -9.91 11.41 9.91
N GLY A 53 -9.43 12.24 8.99
CA GLY A 53 -9.07 13.64 9.25
C GLY A 53 -7.74 13.86 9.99
N GLN A 54 -7.04 12.82 10.45
CA GLN A 54 -5.68 12.98 10.97
C GLN A 54 -4.67 13.19 9.84
N THR A 55 -3.66 14.00 10.14
CA THR A 55 -2.58 14.34 9.21
C THR A 55 -1.36 13.46 9.44
N ALA A 56 -0.87 12.84 8.38
CA ALA A 56 0.42 12.18 8.33
C ALA A 56 1.49 13.13 7.77
N GLU A 57 2.68 13.12 8.37
CA GLU A 57 3.87 13.78 7.83
C GLU A 57 4.71 12.77 7.05
N LEU A 58 4.71 12.93 5.72
CA LEU A 58 5.48 12.13 4.77
C LEU A 58 6.81 12.86 4.55
N ASP A 59 7.86 12.38 5.19
CA ASP A 59 9.15 13.06 5.29
C ASP A 59 10.22 12.20 4.60
N ALA A 60 10.57 12.57 3.37
CA ALA A 60 11.43 11.77 2.52
C ALA A 60 12.78 11.44 3.18
N ALA A 61 13.37 12.36 3.95
CA ALA A 61 14.66 12.12 4.61
C ALA A 61 14.55 11.08 5.74
N LYS A 62 13.46 11.13 6.52
CA LYS A 62 13.18 10.10 7.54
C LYS A 62 12.83 8.77 6.87
N ASP A 63 12.16 8.82 5.74
CA ASP A 63 11.58 7.66 5.05
C ASP A 63 12.60 6.90 4.19
N GLU A 64 13.63 7.56 3.66
CA GLU A 64 14.78 6.94 2.99
C GLU A 64 15.60 6.04 3.93
N SER A 65 15.66 6.40 5.21
CA SER A 65 16.40 5.63 6.23
C SER A 65 15.64 4.39 6.73
N CYS A 66 14.42 4.17 6.25
CA CYS A 66 13.59 3.05 6.70
C CYS A 66 14.06 1.72 6.08
N VAL A 67 14.43 0.77 6.94
CA VAL A 67 14.72 -0.61 6.56
C VAL A 67 13.42 -1.39 6.61
N LEU A 68 12.98 -1.98 5.50
CA LEU A 68 11.81 -2.85 5.50
C LEU A 68 12.11 -4.14 6.28
N PRO A 69 11.18 -4.63 7.11
CA PRO A 69 11.38 -5.85 7.91
C PRO A 69 11.68 -7.12 7.10
N SER A 70 11.36 -7.13 5.80
CA SER A 70 11.47 -8.28 4.90
C SER A 70 12.71 -8.28 4.01
N SER A 71 13.48 -7.18 3.93
CA SER A 71 14.65 -7.15 3.05
C SER A 71 15.79 -7.95 3.68
N LYS A 72 15.96 -9.20 3.20
CA LYS A 72 17.13 -10.05 3.52
C LYS A 72 18.46 -9.45 3.06
N GLU A 73 18.40 -8.36 2.31
CA GLU A 73 19.55 -7.56 1.92
C GLU A 73 19.45 -6.17 2.57
N PRO A 74 20.59 -5.57 2.96
CA PRO A 74 20.65 -4.27 3.64
C PRO A 74 20.26 -3.08 2.75
N TYR A 75 19.60 -3.31 1.62
CA TYR A 75 19.00 -2.23 0.85
C TYR A 75 17.80 -1.71 1.64
N ALA A 76 17.97 -0.52 2.21
CA ALA A 76 16.87 0.30 2.68
C ALA A 76 15.91 0.49 1.51
N ALA A 77 14.85 -0.30 1.47
CA ALA A 77 13.72 -0.02 0.60
C ALA A 77 12.96 1.13 1.25
N GLY A 78 13.46 2.35 1.02
CA GLY A 78 12.76 3.56 1.42
C GLY A 78 11.35 3.56 0.83
N LEU A 79 10.45 4.38 1.37
CA LEU A 79 9.07 4.46 0.86
C LEU A 79 8.98 4.88 -0.62
N GLY A 80 10.11 5.24 -1.23
CA GLY A 80 10.26 5.51 -2.65
C GLY A 80 9.81 6.92 -3.04
N PHE A 81 9.60 7.80 -2.06
CA PHE A 81 9.22 9.19 -2.30
C PHE A 81 10.23 9.91 -3.18
N VAL A 82 9.79 10.29 -4.38
CA VAL A 82 10.57 10.99 -5.41
C VAL A 82 10.58 12.51 -5.17
N TRP A 83 10.69 12.92 -3.91
CA TRP A 83 10.82 14.32 -3.49
C TRP A 83 11.76 14.42 -2.29
N THR A 84 12.30 15.62 -2.05
CA THR A 84 12.92 15.96 -0.76
C THR A 84 11.94 16.75 0.09
N GLY A 85 12.17 16.83 1.41
CA GLY A 85 11.31 17.59 2.33
C GLY A 85 10.04 16.84 2.74
N THR A 86 9.03 17.59 3.17
CA THR A 86 7.85 17.03 3.85
C THR A 86 6.54 17.43 3.18
N LEU A 87 5.68 16.44 2.93
CA LEU A 87 4.27 16.62 2.64
C LEU A 87 3.44 16.25 3.87
N GLU A 88 2.40 17.02 4.14
CA GLU A 88 1.34 16.68 5.08
C GLU A 88 0.14 16.15 4.28
N VAL A 89 -0.36 14.97 4.65
CA VAL A 89 -1.49 14.34 3.96
C VAL A 89 -2.55 13.94 4.96
N ALA A 90 -3.80 14.29 4.68
CA ALA A 90 -4.97 13.85 5.44
C ALA A 90 -6.08 13.39 4.49
N VAL A 91 -6.84 12.38 4.90
CA VAL A 91 -8.05 11.96 4.18
C VAL A 91 -9.26 12.54 4.90
N GLU A 92 -9.96 13.46 4.24
CA GLU A 92 -11.08 14.19 4.83
C GLU A 92 -12.38 13.39 4.73
N ASN A 93 -12.61 12.76 3.58
CA ASN A 93 -13.84 12.04 3.28
C ASN A 93 -13.58 10.91 2.29
N ALA A 94 -14.38 9.84 2.37
CA ALA A 94 -14.40 8.75 1.42
C ALA A 94 -15.86 8.33 1.12
N GLU A 95 -16.17 8.15 -0.15
CA GLU A 95 -17.51 7.81 -0.64
C GLU A 95 -17.41 6.70 -1.66
N ILE A 96 -18.26 5.68 -1.57
CA ILE A 96 -18.29 4.58 -2.53
C ILE A 96 -19.58 4.59 -3.34
N TYR A 97 -19.43 4.39 -4.64
CA TYR A 97 -20.48 4.42 -5.65
C TYR A 97 -20.55 3.08 -6.39
N ASP A 98 -21.68 2.83 -7.07
CA ASP A 98 -21.87 1.61 -7.88
C ASP A 98 -20.94 1.54 -9.09
N SER A 99 -20.52 2.70 -9.60
CA SER A 99 -19.63 2.83 -10.76
C SER A 99 -18.98 4.21 -10.80
N PHE A 100 -17.95 4.37 -11.63
CA PHE A 100 -17.38 5.69 -11.95
C PHE A 100 -18.47 6.66 -12.44
N LYS A 101 -19.35 6.21 -13.34
CA LYS A 101 -20.46 7.02 -13.86
C LYS A 101 -21.41 7.50 -12.75
N ALA A 102 -21.69 6.65 -11.75
CA ALA A 102 -22.56 6.99 -10.63
C ALA A 102 -21.95 8.04 -9.69
N SER A 103 -20.62 8.20 -9.68
CA SER A 103 -19.94 9.24 -8.88
C SER A 103 -20.15 10.66 -9.42
N GLY A 104 -20.58 10.80 -10.68
CA GLY A 104 -20.76 12.11 -11.32
C GLY A 104 -19.46 12.87 -11.63
N LEU A 105 -18.30 12.24 -11.45
CA LEU A 105 -17.00 12.82 -11.74
C LEU A 105 -16.76 13.00 -13.24
N ALA A 106 -15.98 14.02 -13.61
CA ALA A 106 -15.71 14.36 -15.01
C ALA A 106 -14.73 13.37 -15.65
N ALA A 107 -15.12 12.73 -16.75
CA ALA A 107 -14.31 11.71 -17.44
C ALA A 107 -12.96 12.20 -18.00
N SER A 108 -12.75 13.52 -18.07
CA SER A 108 -11.47 14.14 -18.48
C SER A 108 -10.32 13.80 -17.53
N HIS A 109 -10.63 13.53 -16.26
CA HIS A 109 -9.66 13.24 -15.19
C HIS A 109 -9.52 11.74 -14.87
N ALA A 110 -10.27 10.90 -15.57
CA ALA A 110 -10.27 9.45 -15.36
C ALA A 110 -9.21 8.75 -16.20
N GLY A 111 -8.70 7.63 -15.68
CA GLY A 111 -7.83 6.71 -16.40
C GLY A 111 -8.49 6.10 -17.64
N ASP A 112 -7.75 5.86 -18.71
CA ASP A 112 -8.29 5.32 -19.96
C ASP A 112 -8.95 3.94 -19.79
N SER A 113 -8.42 3.10 -18.89
CA SER A 113 -9.01 1.82 -18.50
C SER A 113 -10.40 1.94 -17.85
N PHE A 114 -10.68 3.08 -17.22
CA PHE A 114 -11.92 3.35 -16.46
C PHE A 114 -12.95 4.16 -17.24
N ARG A 115 -12.63 4.57 -18.46
CA ARG A 115 -13.60 5.14 -19.42
C ARG A 115 -14.54 4.10 -20.02
N SER A 116 -14.29 2.80 -19.79
CA SER A 116 -15.18 1.72 -20.21
C SER A 116 -16.38 1.58 -19.25
N ASP A 117 -17.57 1.24 -19.78
CA ASP A 117 -18.85 1.10 -19.05
C ASP A 117 -18.89 -0.03 -17.99
N LYS A 118 -17.73 -0.48 -17.49
CA LYS A 118 -17.66 -1.54 -16.50
C LYS A 118 -18.27 -1.08 -15.17
N GLN A 119 -19.29 -1.81 -14.72
CA GLN A 119 -19.93 -1.63 -13.43
C GLN A 119 -19.06 -2.25 -12.32
N HIS A 120 -18.00 -1.56 -11.94
CA HIS A 120 -17.23 -1.87 -10.73
C HIS A 120 -17.47 -0.78 -9.68
N PRO A 121 -17.65 -1.16 -8.40
CA PRO A 121 -17.72 -0.18 -7.33
C PRO A 121 -16.53 0.77 -7.38
N PHE A 122 -16.80 2.05 -7.19
CA PHE A 122 -15.82 3.12 -7.34
C PHE A 122 -15.73 3.91 -6.04
N LEU A 123 -14.54 3.97 -5.46
CA LEU A 123 -14.28 4.74 -4.24
C LEU A 123 -13.73 6.11 -4.64
N VAL A 124 -14.26 7.16 -4.02
CA VAL A 124 -13.85 8.55 -4.19
C VAL A 124 -13.38 9.07 -2.83
N CYS A 125 -12.15 9.57 -2.77
CA CYS A 125 -11.56 10.15 -1.58
C CYS A 125 -11.31 11.64 -1.79
N LYS A 126 -11.59 12.46 -0.77
CA LYS A 126 -11.09 13.83 -0.67
C LYS A 126 -9.82 13.83 0.16
N VAL A 127 -8.71 14.16 -0.47
CA VAL A 127 -7.37 14.11 0.13
C VAL A 127 -6.83 15.51 0.22
N HIS A 128 -6.61 15.98 1.44
CA HIS A 128 -5.95 17.24 1.72
C HIS A 128 -4.44 17.03 1.71
N ILE A 129 -3.74 17.80 0.89
CA ILE A 129 -2.28 17.77 0.80
C ILE A 129 -1.75 19.18 1.07
N LYS A 130 -0.84 19.28 2.02
CA LYS A 130 -0.08 20.50 2.29
C LYS A 130 1.40 20.26 2.04
N ASN A 131 1.98 21.08 1.19
CA ASN A 131 3.40 21.08 0.96
C ASN A 131 4.07 21.97 2.02
N LYS A 132 4.68 21.39 3.06
CA LYS A 132 5.43 22.18 4.05
C LYS A 132 6.67 22.80 3.40
N ASN A 133 7.48 21.97 2.76
CA ASN A 133 8.74 22.36 2.13
C ASN A 133 9.25 21.31 1.12
N ALA A 134 8.39 20.39 0.69
CA ALA A 134 8.74 19.36 -0.25
C ALA A 134 9.07 19.91 -1.65
N VAL A 135 10.08 19.31 -2.28
CA VAL A 135 10.52 19.63 -3.64
C VAL A 135 10.57 18.35 -4.46
N PRO A 136 9.78 18.23 -5.54
CA PRO A 136 9.80 17.04 -6.38
C PRO A 136 11.16 16.87 -7.08
N GLN A 137 11.57 15.63 -7.25
CA GLN A 137 12.79 15.27 -7.97
C GLN A 137 12.48 14.86 -9.42
N ASP A 138 11.34 14.24 -9.65
CA ASP A 138 10.89 13.84 -10.98
C ASP A 138 10.44 15.02 -11.83
N GLU A 139 10.64 14.89 -13.14
CA GLU A 139 10.22 15.85 -14.16
C GLU A 139 9.14 15.27 -15.06
N SER A 140 8.13 16.08 -15.36
CA SER A 140 7.14 15.75 -16.37
C SER A 140 7.84 15.51 -17.72
N SER A 141 7.52 14.38 -18.36
CA SER A 141 8.10 13.98 -19.64
C SER A 141 7.96 15.02 -20.76
N ARG A 142 6.86 15.79 -20.75
CA ARG A 142 6.45 16.77 -21.76
C ARG A 142 6.95 18.17 -21.43
N THR A 143 6.68 18.65 -20.21
CA THR A 143 6.99 20.04 -19.83
C THR A 143 8.41 20.20 -19.31
N LYS A 144 9.07 19.10 -18.91
CA LYS A 144 10.37 19.09 -18.22
C LYS A 144 10.35 19.88 -16.91
N GLN A 145 9.17 20.09 -16.34
CA GLN A 145 9.01 20.77 -15.07
C GLN A 145 8.90 19.73 -13.96
N LYS A 146 9.49 20.04 -12.81
CA LYS A 146 9.42 19.19 -11.63
C LYS A 146 7.99 19.11 -11.09
N CYS A 147 7.51 17.91 -10.81
CA CYS A 147 6.15 17.65 -10.36
C CYS A 147 6.07 16.49 -9.37
N PHE A 148 5.06 16.50 -8.51
CA PHE A 148 4.71 15.37 -7.67
C PHE A 148 3.82 14.42 -8.46
N ASN A 149 3.81 13.13 -8.11
CA ASN A 149 2.92 12.14 -8.71
C ASN A 149 2.00 11.54 -7.64
N ILE A 150 0.68 11.63 -7.79
CA ILE A 150 -0.29 11.19 -6.77
C ILE A 150 -0.30 9.67 -6.55
N SER A 151 0.37 8.88 -7.41
CA SER A 151 0.45 7.41 -7.29
C SER A 151 1.26 6.92 -6.07
N PHE A 152 1.85 7.83 -5.28
CA PHE A 152 2.30 7.47 -3.94
C PHE A 152 1.12 7.07 -3.03
N LEU A 153 -0.12 7.44 -3.38
CA LEU A 153 -1.33 6.98 -2.71
C LEU A 153 -1.86 5.69 -3.35
N ASN A 154 -2.08 4.68 -2.53
CA ASN A 154 -2.55 3.37 -2.96
C ASN A 154 -3.69 2.86 -2.08
N LEU A 155 -4.66 2.19 -2.69
CA LEU A 155 -5.79 1.62 -1.96
C LEU A 155 -5.56 0.14 -1.68
N MET A 156 -5.51 -0.23 -0.41
CA MET A 156 -5.44 -1.63 -0.01
C MET A 156 -6.84 -2.22 0.25
N PRO A 157 -7.10 -3.47 -0.17
CA PRO A 157 -6.28 -4.31 -1.04
C PRO A 157 -6.61 -4.11 -2.55
N ALA A 158 -7.31 -3.03 -2.90
CA ALA A 158 -8.13 -2.95 -4.10
C ALA A 158 -7.52 -2.20 -5.30
N GLY A 159 -6.38 -1.51 -5.16
CA GLY A 159 -5.58 -1.10 -6.31
C GLY A 159 -5.11 0.37 -6.35
N GLU A 160 -4.67 0.74 -7.55
CA GLU A 160 -4.01 2.00 -7.88
C GLU A 160 -5.01 3.15 -8.17
N VAL A 161 -4.49 4.37 -8.28
CA VAL A 161 -5.28 5.56 -8.63
C VAL A 161 -5.91 5.40 -10.01
N ALA A 162 -7.23 5.60 -10.07
CA ALA A 162 -8.06 5.51 -11.27
C ALA A 162 -8.59 6.88 -11.74
N TYR A 163 -8.59 7.88 -10.86
CA TYR A 163 -9.06 9.23 -11.13
C TYR A 163 -8.29 10.24 -10.28
N PHE A 164 -7.99 11.41 -10.86
CA PHE A 164 -7.36 12.51 -10.12
C PHE A 164 -7.70 13.87 -10.75
N ASP A 165 -8.22 14.80 -9.97
CA ASP A 165 -8.58 16.14 -10.44
C ASP A 165 -7.46 17.18 -10.34
N GLY A 166 -6.31 16.81 -9.75
CA GLY A 166 -5.14 17.69 -9.61
C GLY A 166 -4.16 17.66 -10.78
N THR A 167 -4.48 16.94 -11.86
CA THR A 167 -3.64 16.80 -13.05
C THR A 167 -3.23 18.17 -13.61
N MET A 168 -1.95 18.33 -13.94
CA MET A 168 -1.46 19.55 -14.58
C MET A 168 -2.15 19.86 -15.91
N GLU A 169 -2.36 21.14 -16.20
CA GLU A 169 -2.90 21.57 -17.49
C GLU A 169 -1.99 21.14 -18.65
N GLY A 170 -2.57 20.53 -19.68
CA GLY A 170 -1.83 20.03 -20.84
C GLY A 170 -1.00 18.77 -20.59
N ALA A 171 -1.15 18.11 -19.44
CA ALA A 171 -0.54 16.81 -19.16
C ALA A 171 -0.88 15.79 -20.26
N SER A 172 0.10 14.99 -20.63
CA SER A 172 -0.12 13.81 -21.44
C SER A 172 -0.76 12.69 -20.61
N GLU A 173 -1.19 11.64 -21.30
CA GLU A 173 -1.72 10.42 -20.68
C GLU A 173 -0.78 9.80 -19.63
N GLN A 174 0.54 9.91 -19.84
CA GLN A 174 1.55 9.37 -18.93
C GLN A 174 1.75 10.23 -17.67
N GLU A 175 1.32 11.50 -17.72
CA GLU A 175 1.52 12.52 -16.69
C GLU A 175 0.21 12.84 -15.95
N ARG A 176 -0.84 12.05 -16.17
CA ARG A 176 -2.17 12.33 -15.62
C ARG A 176 -2.21 12.34 -14.09
N TRP A 177 -1.25 11.69 -13.47
CA TRP A 177 -1.10 11.62 -12.01
C TRP A 177 -0.17 12.71 -11.47
N ASP A 178 0.42 13.51 -12.37
CA ASP A 178 1.35 14.56 -11.98
C ASP A 178 0.60 15.84 -11.59
N PHE A 179 1.05 16.46 -10.50
CA PHE A 179 0.54 17.73 -10.01
C PHE A 179 1.66 18.64 -9.51
N LYS A 180 1.31 19.91 -9.34
CA LYS A 180 2.16 20.92 -8.69
C LYS A 180 1.52 21.39 -7.41
N LEU A 181 2.34 21.53 -6.39
CA LEU A 181 1.97 22.17 -5.15
C LEU A 181 3.18 22.95 -4.66
N ALA A 182 3.10 24.28 -4.63
CA ALA A 182 4.22 25.11 -4.21
C ALA A 182 4.54 24.91 -2.72
N PRO A 183 5.79 25.07 -2.28
CA PRO A 183 6.12 25.09 -0.85
C PRO A 183 5.27 26.12 -0.09
N GLY A 184 4.72 25.70 1.04
CA GLY A 184 3.77 26.46 1.86
C GLY A 184 2.32 26.43 1.40
N ALA A 185 2.02 25.88 0.21
CA ALA A 185 0.66 25.77 -0.30
C ALA A 185 -0.03 24.49 0.17
N GLU A 186 -1.36 24.54 0.21
CA GLU A 186 -2.22 23.41 0.52
C GLU A 186 -3.39 23.35 -0.46
N GLN A 187 -3.85 22.14 -0.77
CA GLN A 187 -4.94 21.91 -1.70
C GLN A 187 -5.64 20.59 -1.36
N THR A 188 -6.97 20.57 -1.46
CA THR A 188 -7.75 19.33 -1.41
C THR A 188 -7.98 18.84 -2.83
N TYR A 189 -7.65 17.57 -3.06
CA TYR A 189 -7.83 16.86 -4.32
C TYR A 189 -8.87 15.76 -4.20
N THR A 190 -9.49 15.42 -5.33
CA THR A 190 -10.34 14.24 -5.49
C THR A 190 -9.51 13.12 -6.10
N VAL A 191 -9.36 12.03 -5.37
CA VAL A 191 -8.65 10.82 -5.82
C VAL A 191 -9.66 9.67 -5.88
N GLY A 192 -9.75 9.00 -7.01
CA GLY A 192 -10.67 7.88 -7.19
C GLY A 192 -9.95 6.57 -7.44
N PHE A 193 -10.57 5.47 -7.01
CA PHE A 193 -10.06 4.12 -7.10
C PHE A 193 -11.15 3.17 -7.58
N ALA A 194 -10.83 2.32 -8.53
CA ALA A 194 -11.73 1.25 -8.94
C ALA A 194 -11.51 0.01 -8.07
N LEU A 195 -12.60 -0.57 -7.58
CA LEU A 195 -12.54 -1.76 -6.74
C LEU A 195 -12.75 -3.02 -7.62
N GLU A 196 -11.82 -3.28 -8.54
CA GLU A 196 -11.88 -4.46 -9.40
C GLU A 196 -11.71 -5.76 -8.57
N GLY A 197 -12.51 -6.80 -8.86
CA GLY A 197 -12.45 -8.07 -8.15
C GLY A 197 -12.93 -8.04 -6.67
N SER A 198 -13.41 -6.90 -6.19
CA SER A 198 -13.67 -6.62 -4.77
C SER A 198 -14.99 -7.17 -4.19
N ARG A 199 -15.69 -8.07 -4.88
CA ARG A 199 -17.05 -8.51 -4.47
C ARG A 199 -17.12 -9.07 -3.03
N SER A 200 -15.98 -9.45 -2.45
CA SER A 200 -15.83 -9.94 -1.07
C SER A 200 -15.05 -9.02 -0.12
N ILE A 201 -14.58 -7.84 -0.55
CA ILE A 201 -13.87 -6.91 0.33
C ILE A 201 -14.89 -6.21 1.23
N GLN A 202 -14.72 -6.32 2.55
CA GLN A 202 -15.53 -5.55 3.48
C GLN A 202 -15.02 -4.11 3.51
N LEU A 203 -15.92 -3.12 3.49
CA LEU A 203 -15.55 -1.70 3.51
C LEU A 203 -14.62 -1.34 4.67
N LYS A 204 -14.80 -1.99 5.82
CA LYS A 204 -13.98 -1.78 7.02
C LYS A 204 -12.50 -2.17 6.84
N ASP A 205 -12.20 -3.03 5.86
CA ASP A 205 -10.86 -3.53 5.57
C ASP A 205 -10.15 -2.65 4.51
N ILE A 206 -10.88 -1.72 3.89
CA ILE A 206 -10.31 -0.77 2.92
C ILE A 206 -9.49 0.28 3.66
N ARG A 207 -8.27 0.51 3.18
CA ARG A 207 -7.36 1.52 3.69
C ARG A 207 -6.70 2.26 2.55
N LEU A 208 -6.55 3.58 2.69
CA LEU A 208 -5.64 4.32 1.84
C LEU A 208 -4.24 4.25 2.45
N THR A 209 -3.20 4.12 1.64
CA THR A 209 -1.82 4.07 2.08
C THR A 209 -0.97 5.06 1.32
N ALA A 210 0.09 5.57 1.93
CA ALA A 210 1.09 6.40 1.25
C ALA A 210 2.45 5.70 1.21
N ALA A 211 2.80 5.16 0.05
CA ALA A 211 4.10 4.60 -0.31
C ALA A 211 4.14 4.36 -1.83
N ILE A 212 5.33 4.45 -2.43
CA ILE A 212 5.55 4.10 -3.84
C ILE A 212 5.95 2.62 -3.98
N SER A 213 6.66 2.07 -2.99
CA SER A 213 7.04 0.64 -2.99
C SER A 213 5.92 -0.24 -2.45
N PRO A 214 5.50 -1.31 -3.16
CA PRO A 214 4.49 -2.24 -2.68
C PRO A 214 4.86 -2.97 -1.39
N ASP A 215 6.14 -3.24 -1.19
CA ASP A 215 6.66 -3.89 0.02
C ASP A 215 6.62 -2.96 1.25
N ALA A 216 6.38 -1.66 1.03
CA ALA A 216 6.30 -0.63 2.05
C ALA A 216 4.86 -0.14 2.31
N TYR A 217 3.86 -0.72 1.63
CA TYR A 217 2.45 -0.43 1.89
C TYR A 217 2.12 -0.75 3.35
N GLY A 218 1.85 0.31 4.12
CA GLY A 218 1.42 0.18 5.50
C GLY A 218 2.00 1.22 6.46
N LYS A 219 3.18 1.79 6.18
CA LYS A 219 3.81 2.77 7.10
C LYS A 219 2.88 3.93 7.42
N TYR A 220 2.31 4.51 6.37
CA TYR A 220 1.26 5.50 6.46
C TYR A 220 -0.02 4.86 5.95
N SER A 221 -0.90 4.46 6.87
CA SER A 221 -2.20 3.89 6.55
C SER A 221 -3.30 4.79 7.11
N PHE A 222 -4.28 5.13 6.29
CA PHE A 222 -5.41 5.96 6.69
C PHE A 222 -6.66 5.09 6.75
N THR A 223 -7.30 5.10 7.91
CA THR A 223 -8.65 4.57 8.07
C THR A 223 -9.62 5.49 7.34
N LEU A 224 -10.55 4.90 6.59
CA LEU A 224 -11.54 5.64 5.81
C LEU A 224 -12.89 5.56 6.50
N ASN A 225 -13.53 6.71 6.71
CA ASN A 225 -14.94 6.76 7.04
C ASN A 225 -15.74 6.77 5.73
N ILE A 226 -16.14 5.59 5.27
CA ILE A 226 -16.75 5.42 3.93
C ILE A 226 -18.26 5.62 4.00
N THR A 227 -18.77 6.62 3.29
CA THR A 227 -20.20 6.75 3.02
C THR A 227 -20.58 5.87 1.82
N ASP A 228 -21.51 4.93 2.01
CA ASP A 228 -21.92 3.97 0.99
C ASP A 228 -23.16 4.47 0.22
N HIS A 229 -22.95 4.92 -1.01
CA HIS A 229 -24.00 5.37 -1.92
C HIS A 229 -24.47 4.28 -2.89
N ARG A 230 -23.92 3.07 -2.78
CA ARG A 230 -24.31 1.96 -3.66
C ARG A 230 -25.77 1.62 -3.45
N THR A 231 -26.48 1.42 -4.55
CA THR A 231 -27.84 0.90 -4.48
C THR A 231 -27.77 -0.52 -3.92
N LYS A 232 -28.37 -0.73 -2.75
CA LYS A 232 -28.62 -2.06 -2.21
C LYS A 232 -29.61 -2.76 -3.14
N GLU A 233 -29.15 -3.32 -4.25
CA GLU A 233 -29.91 -4.37 -4.91
C GLU A 233 -30.05 -5.49 -3.88
N ARG A 234 -31.30 -5.67 -3.44
CA ARG A 234 -31.76 -6.69 -2.51
C ARG A 234 -31.20 -8.04 -2.97
N ALA A 235 -30.42 -8.66 -2.10
CA ALA A 235 -30.33 -10.12 -2.08
C ALA A 235 -31.73 -10.70 -1.79
#